data_AF-A0A060YMU1-F1
#
_entry.id   AF-A0A060YMU1-F1
#
_cell.length_a   1.000
_cell.length_b   1.000
_cell.length_c   1.000
_cell.angle_alpha   90.00
_cell.angle_beta   90.00
_cell.angle_gamma   90.00
#
_symmetry.space_group_name_H-M   'P 1'
#
loop_
_entity.id
_entity.type
_entity.pdbx_description
1 polymer ?
#
loop_
_entity_poly.entity_id
_entity_poly.type
_entity_poly.pdbx_seq_one_letter_code
_entity_poly.pdbx_strand_id
1 'polypeptide(L)'
;ILINVCFSFSPSFQYDYEGNEISDLPVDLSVVWNGNQVIDNPFNIQAHLYKCYALRDSCGMCLKADPRFECGWCVQEKKCSLRQECAPLESSWMHATAGNSRCTHPKITKLFPETGPRQGGTRLTITGENLGLQFRDIQTGVRLGKVPCIPIEEEYISSERIVCLLNDATGYRVQEANVEVCVRDCLADYRALSPRAFTFVTPFFTRVLPAQGPLSGGTRITIEGNHLNAGSSVSVNIGRHLCHFKK
;
A
#
# COMPACT_ATOMS: atom_id res chain seq x y z
N ILE A 1 -17.63 18.69 -39.70
CA ILE A 1 -18.88 17.98 -39.37
C ILE A 1 -18.86 17.76 -37.87
N LEU A 2 -19.54 18.63 -37.10
CA LEU A 2 -19.84 18.36 -35.70
C LEU A 2 -20.92 17.29 -35.72
N ILE A 3 -20.55 16.04 -35.46
CA ILE A 3 -21.54 15.01 -35.18
C ILE A 3 -22.08 15.39 -33.81
N ASN A 4 -23.31 15.88 -33.76
CA ASN A 4 -24.07 15.98 -32.52
C ASN A 4 -24.22 14.55 -31.97
N VAL A 5 -23.27 14.14 -31.14
CA VAL A 5 -23.43 12.99 -30.25
C VAL A 5 -24.67 13.30 -29.41
N CYS A 6 -25.66 12.42 -29.44
CA CYS A 6 -27.00 12.59 -28.86
C CYS A 6 -27.04 13.49 -27.60
N PHE A 7 -27.21 14.80 -27.76
CA PHE A 7 -27.84 15.65 -26.75
C PHE A 7 -29.35 15.55 -26.99
N SER A 8 -29.93 14.39 -26.70
CA SER A 8 -31.35 14.34 -26.45
C SER A 8 -31.58 15.06 -25.12
N PHE A 9 -32.09 16.28 -25.20
CA PHE A 9 -32.67 16.99 -24.04
C PHE A 9 -33.88 16.19 -23.52
N SER A 10 -33.65 15.18 -22.66
CA SER A 10 -34.51 14.68 -21.53
C SER A 10 -34.27 13.19 -21.21
N PRO A 11 -34.39 12.77 -19.92
CA PRO A 11 -33.53 13.08 -18.78
C PRO A 11 -32.25 12.22 -18.80
N SER A 12 -31.28 12.51 -17.95
CA SER A 12 -29.99 11.79 -17.81
C SER A 12 -30.11 10.25 -17.92
N PHE A 13 -29.59 9.65 -19.00
CA PHE A 13 -29.38 8.21 -19.05
C PHE A 13 -28.20 7.86 -18.14
N GLN A 14 -28.44 6.95 -17.19
CA GLN A 14 -27.41 6.41 -16.30
C GLN A 14 -26.97 5.04 -16.83
N TYR A 15 -25.66 4.84 -16.93
CA TYR A 15 -25.05 3.57 -17.30
C TYR A 15 -24.59 2.84 -16.03
N ASP A 16 -24.73 1.52 -16.00
CA ASP A 16 -24.27 0.66 -14.90
C ASP A 16 -23.76 -0.68 -15.44
N TYR A 17 -22.97 -1.39 -14.64
CA TYR A 17 -22.48 -2.74 -14.91
C TYR A 17 -22.64 -3.62 -13.67
N GLU A 18 -22.82 -4.92 -13.84
CA GLU A 18 -23.04 -5.83 -12.70
C GLU A 18 -21.75 -6.07 -11.91
N GLY A 19 -21.89 -6.17 -10.58
CA GLY A 19 -20.78 -6.46 -9.66
C GLY A 19 -19.95 -5.24 -9.24
N ASN A 20 -19.03 -5.49 -8.31
CA ASN A 20 -18.17 -4.48 -7.66
C ASN A 20 -16.68 -4.84 -7.69
N GLU A 21 -16.31 -5.84 -8.49
CA GLU A 21 -14.94 -6.34 -8.62
C GLU A 21 -14.05 -5.44 -9.49
N ILE A 22 -14.66 -4.49 -10.20
CA ILE A 22 -13.98 -3.56 -11.10
C ILE A 22 -14.42 -2.14 -10.72
N SER A 23 -13.45 -1.23 -10.54
CA SER A 23 -13.72 0.18 -10.20
C SER A 23 -13.69 1.14 -11.38
N ASP A 24 -12.95 0.78 -12.45
CA ASP A 24 -12.84 1.50 -13.72
C ASP A 24 -12.87 0.45 -14.84
N LEU A 25 -13.94 0.51 -15.64
CA LEU A 25 -14.21 -0.41 -16.75
C LEU A 25 -14.16 0.39 -18.06
N PRO A 26 -13.11 0.25 -18.88
CA PRO A 26 -13.11 0.78 -20.23
C PRO A 26 -14.07 -0.03 -21.11
N VAL A 27 -14.93 0.67 -21.84
CA VAL A 27 -15.95 0.10 -22.71
C VAL A 27 -15.78 0.68 -24.12
N ASP A 28 -15.75 -0.20 -25.12
CA ASP A 28 -15.71 0.21 -26.52
C ASP A 28 -17.02 0.89 -26.90
N LEU A 29 -16.93 2.02 -27.62
CA LEU A 29 -18.09 2.74 -28.11
C LEU A 29 -18.11 2.78 -29.64
N SER A 30 -19.29 2.58 -30.20
CA SER A 30 -19.54 2.71 -31.64
C SER A 30 -20.50 3.86 -31.89
N VAL A 31 -20.10 4.85 -32.69
CA VAL A 31 -20.98 5.92 -33.14
C VAL A 31 -21.66 5.47 -34.42
N VAL A 32 -22.98 5.31 -34.39
CA VAL A 32 -23.78 4.84 -35.53
C VAL A 32 -24.56 6.01 -36.13
N TRP A 33 -24.35 6.26 -37.42
CA TRP A 33 -25.06 7.24 -38.23
C TRP A 33 -26.08 6.55 -39.15
N ASN A 34 -27.20 7.23 -39.46
CA ASN A 34 -28.27 6.71 -40.32
C ASN A 34 -28.78 5.29 -39.95
N GLY A 35 -28.71 4.92 -38.67
CA GLY A 35 -29.22 3.65 -38.13
C GLY A 35 -28.35 2.42 -38.37
N ASN A 36 -27.40 2.44 -39.31
CA ASN A 36 -26.56 1.26 -39.62
C ASN A 36 -25.11 1.56 -40.02
N GLN A 37 -24.71 2.83 -40.17
CA GLN A 37 -23.36 3.20 -40.58
C GLN A 37 -22.50 3.46 -39.34
N VAL A 38 -21.63 2.52 -38.98
CA VAL A 38 -20.66 2.71 -37.90
C VAL A 38 -19.54 3.60 -38.40
N ILE A 39 -19.21 4.64 -37.63
CA ILE A 39 -18.09 5.54 -37.93
C ILE A 39 -16.79 4.91 -37.42
N ASP A 40 -15.76 4.93 -38.26
CA ASP A 40 -14.44 4.41 -37.91
C ASP A 40 -13.85 5.12 -36.68
N ASN A 41 -13.39 4.34 -35.71
CA ASN A 41 -12.72 4.80 -34.49
C ASN A 41 -11.25 4.34 -34.49
N PRO A 42 -10.38 4.89 -35.37
CA PRO A 42 -9.01 4.41 -35.56
C PRO A 42 -8.12 4.58 -34.32
N PHE A 43 -8.52 5.42 -33.37
CA PHE A 43 -7.81 5.65 -32.11
C PHE A 43 -8.30 4.77 -30.96
N ASN A 44 -9.27 3.87 -31.23
CA ASN A 44 -9.91 3.03 -30.23
C ASN A 44 -10.35 3.82 -28.98
N ILE A 45 -11.03 4.94 -29.20
CA ILE A 45 -11.56 5.78 -28.12
C ILE A 45 -12.58 4.96 -27.33
N GLN A 46 -12.38 4.85 -26.03
CA GLN A 46 -13.22 4.11 -25.10
C GLN A 46 -13.96 5.07 -24.15
N ALA A 47 -15.11 4.62 -23.66
CA ALA A 47 -15.81 5.25 -22.55
C ALA A 47 -15.41 4.54 -21.26
N HIS A 48 -15.18 5.29 -20.18
CA HIS A 48 -14.85 4.72 -18.88
C HIS A 48 -16.09 4.71 -17.99
N LEU A 49 -16.58 3.52 -17.63
CA LEU A 49 -17.59 3.35 -16.60
C LEU A 49 -16.89 3.13 -15.26
N TYR A 50 -17.16 3.97 -14.27
CA TYR A 50 -16.51 3.86 -12.96
C TYR A 50 -17.52 3.86 -11.82
N LYS A 51 -17.18 3.15 -10.75
CA LYS A 51 -17.94 3.13 -9.49
C LYS A 51 -17.05 3.62 -8.38
N CYS A 52 -17.40 4.75 -7.76
CA CYS A 52 -16.57 5.32 -6.70
C CYS A 52 -16.37 4.38 -5.50
N TYR A 53 -17.34 3.54 -5.19
CA TYR A 53 -17.30 2.63 -4.04
C TYR A 53 -16.59 1.30 -4.33
N ALA A 54 -16.50 0.87 -5.59
CA ALA A 54 -15.93 -0.44 -5.93
C ALA A 54 -14.43 -0.49 -5.60
N LEU A 55 -13.99 -1.53 -4.87
CA LEU A 55 -12.61 -1.74 -4.39
C LEU A 55 -12.04 -0.59 -3.51
N ARG A 56 -12.89 0.28 -2.95
CA ARG A 56 -12.48 1.49 -2.22
C ARG A 56 -13.22 1.62 -0.89
N ASP A 57 -13.06 0.60 -0.05
CA ASP A 57 -13.74 0.50 1.25
C ASP A 57 -13.15 1.42 2.34
N SER A 58 -12.04 2.11 2.05
CA SER A 58 -11.40 3.05 2.98
C SER A 58 -11.18 4.42 2.37
N CYS A 59 -11.14 5.44 3.22
CA CYS A 59 -10.84 6.82 2.84
C CYS A 59 -9.55 6.91 2.00
N GLY A 60 -8.51 6.20 2.43
CA GLY A 60 -7.21 6.18 1.75
C GLY A 60 -7.31 5.66 0.32
N MET A 61 -8.03 4.55 0.13
CA MET A 61 -8.25 3.95 -1.19
C MET A 61 -9.16 4.83 -2.06
N CYS A 62 -10.16 5.47 -1.45
CA CYS A 62 -11.04 6.41 -2.14
C CYS A 62 -10.28 7.62 -2.67
N LEU A 63 -9.46 8.25 -1.83
CA LEU A 63 -8.69 9.46 -2.17
C LEU A 63 -7.44 9.16 -3.01
N LYS A 64 -7.06 7.89 -3.15
CA LYS A 64 -6.05 7.40 -4.10
C LYS A 64 -6.59 7.26 -5.53
N ALA A 65 -7.92 7.28 -5.71
CA ALA A 65 -8.55 7.20 -7.01
C ALA A 65 -8.06 8.30 -7.96
N ASP A 66 -8.14 8.03 -9.27
CA ASP A 66 -7.86 9.03 -10.29
C ASP A 66 -8.75 10.27 -10.06
N PRO A 67 -8.17 11.48 -9.93
CA PRO A 67 -8.94 12.70 -9.71
C PRO A 67 -10.00 12.99 -10.78
N ARG A 68 -9.86 12.44 -12.00
CA ARG A 68 -10.83 12.59 -13.10
C ARG A 68 -12.19 11.96 -12.79
N PHE A 69 -12.25 10.99 -11.87
CA PHE A 69 -13.51 10.37 -11.46
C PHE A 69 -14.31 11.22 -10.47
N GLU A 70 -13.71 12.27 -9.91
CA GLU A 70 -14.32 13.13 -8.89
C GLU A 70 -14.89 12.36 -7.68
N CYS A 71 -14.34 11.17 -7.41
CA CYS A 71 -14.71 10.37 -6.25
C CYS A 71 -14.11 10.97 -4.98
N GLY A 72 -14.93 11.07 -3.93
CA GLY A 72 -14.49 11.55 -2.62
C GLY A 72 -15.03 10.71 -1.48
N TRP A 73 -14.42 10.88 -0.32
CA TRP A 73 -14.80 10.16 0.88
C TRP A 73 -15.90 10.91 1.62
N CYS A 74 -17.07 10.29 1.72
CA CYS A 74 -18.19 10.79 2.50
C CYS A 74 -18.00 10.41 3.98
N VAL A 75 -17.51 11.33 4.80
CA VAL A 75 -17.06 11.02 6.18
C VAL A 75 -18.17 10.43 7.05
N GLN A 76 -19.39 10.95 6.94
CA GLN A 76 -20.54 10.51 7.76
C GLN A 76 -21.01 9.10 7.36
N GLU A 77 -21.10 8.84 6.06
CA GLU A 77 -21.54 7.55 5.52
C GLU A 77 -20.44 6.49 5.47
N LYS A 78 -19.17 6.90 5.69
CA LYS A 78 -17.99 6.02 5.60
C LYS A 78 -17.93 5.26 4.28
N LYS A 79 -18.28 5.95 3.18
CA LYS A 79 -18.30 5.40 1.83
C LYS A 79 -17.57 6.32 0.84
N CYS A 80 -17.05 5.74 -0.23
CA CYS A 80 -16.53 6.50 -1.36
C CYS A 80 -17.65 6.77 -2.36
N SER A 81 -17.93 8.04 -2.63
CA SER A 81 -19.03 8.45 -3.51
C SER A 81 -18.75 9.79 -4.20
N LEU A 82 -19.58 10.13 -5.17
CA LEU A 82 -19.58 11.49 -5.71
C LEU A 82 -20.11 12.47 -4.65
N ARG A 83 -19.77 13.76 -4.80
CA ARG A 83 -20.21 14.82 -3.89
C ARG A 83 -21.74 14.92 -3.80
N GLN A 84 -22.43 14.75 -4.93
CA GLN A 84 -23.90 14.80 -5.03
C GLN A 84 -24.60 13.62 -4.35
N GLU A 85 -23.89 12.52 -4.10
CA GLU A 85 -24.42 11.29 -3.49
C GLU A 85 -24.12 11.21 -1.97
N CYS A 86 -23.43 12.22 -1.44
CA CYS A 86 -23.08 12.35 -0.03
C CYS A 86 -24.02 13.38 0.61
N ALA A 87 -25.03 12.91 1.36
CA ALA A 87 -26.08 13.73 1.94
C ALA A 87 -26.06 13.69 3.48
N PRO A 88 -26.45 14.79 4.17
CA PRO A 88 -26.82 16.11 3.65
C PRO A 88 -25.58 16.92 3.17
N LEU A 89 -25.78 18.03 2.45
CA LEU A 89 -24.70 18.87 1.89
C LEU A 89 -23.73 19.47 2.93
N GLU A 90 -24.11 19.46 4.21
CA GLU A 90 -23.25 19.81 5.35
C GLU A 90 -22.32 18.65 5.77
N SER A 91 -22.49 17.47 5.18
CA SER A 91 -21.58 16.34 5.36
C SER A 91 -20.19 16.71 4.82
N SER A 92 -19.17 16.37 5.62
CA SER A 92 -17.77 16.57 5.23
C SER A 92 -17.41 15.59 4.12
N TRP A 93 -17.68 15.97 2.87
CA TRP A 93 -17.20 15.28 1.69
C TRP A 93 -15.74 15.70 1.45
N MET A 94 -14.83 14.72 1.49
CA MET A 94 -13.40 14.94 1.36
C MET A 94 -12.91 14.51 -0.02
N HIS A 95 -12.04 15.31 -0.63
CA HIS A 95 -11.46 15.02 -1.95
C HIS A 95 -9.94 15.22 -1.96
N ALA A 96 -9.21 14.46 -2.76
CA ALA A 96 -7.75 14.45 -2.74
C ALA A 96 -7.12 15.83 -3.02
N THR A 97 -7.78 16.66 -3.84
CA THR A 97 -7.29 17.98 -4.24
C THR A 97 -7.51 19.09 -3.22
N ALA A 98 -8.23 18.83 -2.11
CA ALA A 98 -8.56 19.84 -1.11
C ALA A 98 -7.36 20.29 -0.22
N GLY A 99 -6.12 19.94 -0.60
CA GLY A 99 -4.86 20.43 0.01
C GLY A 99 -4.52 19.83 1.38
N ASN A 100 -5.53 19.48 2.20
CA ASN A 100 -5.37 19.01 3.58
C ASN A 100 -6.11 17.70 3.89
N SER A 101 -6.48 16.94 2.87
CA SER A 101 -7.20 15.68 3.04
C SER A 101 -6.35 14.68 3.83
N ARG A 102 -6.89 14.21 4.96
CA ARG A 102 -6.24 13.28 5.87
C ARG A 102 -7.28 12.28 6.33
N CYS A 103 -7.00 11.01 6.06
CA CYS A 103 -7.86 9.93 6.50
C CYS A 103 -7.61 9.64 7.97
N THR A 104 -8.70 9.57 8.75
CA THR A 104 -8.67 9.11 10.14
C THR A 104 -8.67 7.59 10.19
N HIS A 105 -8.37 7.05 11.37
CA HIS A 105 -8.35 5.63 11.69
C HIS A 105 -7.42 4.82 10.77
N PRO A 106 -6.10 5.12 10.75
CA PRO A 106 -5.12 4.24 10.13
C PRO A 106 -5.14 2.87 10.81
N LYS A 107 -4.98 1.82 10.01
CA LYS A 107 -5.03 0.44 10.49
C LYS A 107 -3.91 -0.37 9.87
N ILE A 108 -3.14 -1.07 10.69
CA ILE A 108 -2.13 -2.03 10.24
C ILE A 108 -2.78 -3.41 10.14
N THR A 109 -2.69 -4.05 8.99
CA THR A 109 -3.25 -5.38 8.74
C THR A 109 -2.17 -6.46 8.77
N LYS A 110 -0.96 -6.15 8.30
CA LYS A 110 0.14 -7.12 8.22
C LYS A 110 1.51 -6.48 8.41
N LEU A 111 2.42 -7.25 9.02
CA LEU A 111 3.83 -6.94 9.14
C LEU A 111 4.67 -8.04 8.51
N PHE A 112 5.77 -7.67 7.85
CA PHE A 112 6.76 -8.63 7.37
C PHE A 112 8.15 -7.97 7.29
N PRO A 113 9.22 -8.58 7.81
CA PRO A 113 9.22 -9.78 8.67
C PRO A 113 8.63 -9.48 10.06
N GLU A 114 8.21 -10.53 10.78
CA GLU A 114 7.73 -10.41 12.18
C GLU A 114 8.87 -10.41 13.21
N THR A 115 10.10 -10.76 12.78
CA THR A 115 11.29 -10.82 13.62
C THR A 115 12.48 -10.11 12.96
N GLY A 116 13.40 -9.58 13.75
CA GLY A 116 14.64 -9.01 13.23
C GLY A 116 15.76 -8.82 14.26
N PRO A 117 17.01 -8.69 13.79
CA PRO A 117 18.18 -8.45 14.63
C PRO A 117 18.08 -7.14 15.42
N ARG A 118 18.57 -7.15 16.67
CA ARG A 118 18.65 -5.93 17.51
C ARG A 118 19.54 -4.83 16.94
N GLN A 119 20.49 -5.18 16.08
CA GLN A 119 21.38 -4.21 15.45
C GLN A 119 20.66 -3.31 14.41
N GLY A 120 19.38 -3.57 14.14
CA GLY A 120 18.61 -2.84 13.13
C GLY A 120 18.88 -3.35 11.72
N GLY A 121 18.72 -2.47 10.72
CA GLY A 121 18.91 -2.78 9.30
C GLY A 121 17.82 -3.66 8.69
N THR A 122 16.81 -4.05 9.46
CA THR A 122 15.66 -4.81 8.95
C THR A 122 14.78 -3.91 8.09
N ARG A 123 14.54 -4.28 6.84
CA ARG A 123 13.53 -3.65 5.98
C ARG A 123 12.16 -4.22 6.35
N LEU A 124 11.42 -3.47 7.16
CA LEU A 124 10.09 -3.83 7.63
C LEU A 124 9.03 -3.33 6.65
N THR A 125 8.23 -4.25 6.13
CA THR A 125 7.04 -3.98 5.33
C THR A 125 5.81 -3.97 6.22
N ILE A 126 5.10 -2.86 6.21
CA ILE A 126 3.86 -2.61 6.93
C ILE A 126 2.76 -2.45 5.90
N THR A 127 1.74 -3.30 5.95
CA THR A 127 0.55 -3.23 5.08
C THR A 127 -0.66 -2.84 5.91
N GLY A 128 -1.55 -2.03 5.34
CA GLY A 128 -2.71 -1.52 6.06
C GLY A 128 -3.61 -0.63 5.21
N GLU A 129 -4.42 0.17 5.90
CA GLU A 129 -5.38 1.10 5.34
C GLU A 129 -5.20 2.48 5.98
N ASN A 130 -5.50 3.54 5.21
CA ASN A 130 -5.41 4.94 5.64
C ASN A 130 -4.01 5.35 6.15
N LEU A 131 -2.94 4.71 5.65
CA LEU A 131 -1.55 4.90 6.10
C LEU A 131 -0.88 6.17 5.52
N GLY A 132 -1.60 7.29 5.52
CA GLY A 132 -1.21 8.54 4.85
C GLY A 132 -1.52 8.53 3.37
N LEU A 133 -1.63 9.72 2.76
CA LEU A 133 -1.86 9.86 1.31
C LEU A 133 -0.55 10.21 0.59
N GLN A 134 0.36 10.87 1.29
CA GLN A 134 1.63 11.33 0.78
C GLN A 134 2.77 10.83 1.67
N PHE A 135 3.96 10.62 1.08
CA PHE A 135 5.11 10.12 1.82
C PHE A 135 5.50 11.00 3.02
N ARG A 136 5.41 12.33 2.87
CA ARG A 136 5.64 13.30 3.97
C ARG A 136 4.72 13.10 5.17
N ASP A 137 3.56 12.46 4.99
CA ASP A 137 2.65 12.16 6.09
C ASP A 137 3.23 11.07 7.01
N ILE A 138 4.14 10.23 6.54
CA ILE A 138 4.66 9.08 7.33
C ILE A 138 6.16 9.16 7.59
N GLN A 139 6.88 10.09 6.98
CA GLN A 139 8.35 10.19 6.97
C GLN A 139 9.00 10.06 8.36
N THR A 140 8.37 10.58 9.41
CA THR A 140 8.86 10.51 10.80
C THR A 140 7.91 9.77 11.74
N GLY A 141 6.89 9.11 11.20
CA GLY A 141 5.75 8.59 11.95
C GLY A 141 5.87 7.14 12.40
N VAL A 142 6.91 6.42 11.97
CA VAL A 142 7.01 4.96 12.17
C VAL A 142 8.05 4.60 13.22
N ARG A 143 7.65 3.81 14.22
CA ARG A 143 8.55 3.35 15.29
C ARG A 143 8.10 2.04 15.93
N LEU A 144 9.04 1.34 16.54
CA LEU A 144 8.82 0.16 17.38
C LEU A 144 9.19 0.52 18.81
N GLY A 145 8.19 0.88 19.62
CA GLY A 145 8.43 1.46 20.95
C GLY A 145 9.26 2.75 20.86
N LYS A 146 10.54 2.69 21.27
CA LYS A 146 11.47 3.83 21.20
C LYS A 146 12.43 3.78 20.01
N VAL A 147 12.36 2.74 19.17
CA VAL A 147 13.26 2.53 18.04
C VAL A 147 12.62 3.12 16.77
N PRO A 148 13.19 4.16 16.15
CA PRO A 148 12.68 4.69 14.89
C PRO A 148 12.78 3.67 13.75
N CYS A 149 11.84 3.70 12.82
CA CYS A 149 11.93 3.00 11.55
C CYS A 149 11.81 4.03 10.43
N ILE A 150 12.84 4.16 9.60
CA ILE A 150 12.93 5.23 8.60
C ILE A 150 12.24 4.78 7.32
N PRO A 151 11.10 5.36 6.92
CA PRO A 151 10.40 4.96 5.70
C PRO A 151 11.23 5.22 4.43
N ILE A 152 11.00 4.41 3.42
CA ILE A 152 11.69 4.45 2.12
C ILE A 152 10.69 4.91 1.07
N GLU A 153 10.96 6.07 0.45
CA GLU A 153 10.01 6.76 -0.43
C GLU A 153 9.68 5.95 -1.68
N GLU A 154 10.68 5.31 -2.28
CA GLU A 154 10.53 4.55 -3.53
C GLU A 154 9.70 3.27 -3.36
N GLU A 155 9.55 2.79 -2.12
CA GLU A 155 8.79 1.57 -1.80
C GLU A 155 7.46 1.85 -1.09
N TYR A 156 7.13 3.12 -0.86
CA TYR A 156 5.86 3.53 -0.29
C TYR A 156 4.73 3.40 -1.31
N ILE A 157 3.63 2.76 -0.92
CA ILE A 157 2.37 2.80 -1.68
C ILE A 157 1.37 3.59 -0.85
N SER A 158 0.90 4.70 -1.42
CA SER A 158 -0.07 5.61 -0.81
C SER A 158 -1.22 4.85 -0.15
N SER A 159 -1.46 5.16 1.13
CA SER A 159 -2.48 4.60 2.02
C SER A 159 -2.51 3.10 2.26
N GLU A 160 -1.57 2.34 1.72
CA GLU A 160 -1.65 0.88 1.65
C GLU A 160 -0.41 0.18 2.23
N ARG A 161 0.80 0.68 1.89
CA ARG A 161 2.04 -0.01 2.23
C ARG A 161 3.16 0.96 2.56
N ILE A 162 3.80 0.75 3.70
CA ILE A 162 5.03 1.44 4.11
C ILE A 162 6.14 0.42 4.17
N VAL A 163 7.29 0.68 3.53
CA VAL A 163 8.53 -0.03 3.83
C VAL A 163 9.45 0.91 4.57
N CYS A 164 10.01 0.46 5.69
CA CYS A 164 10.92 1.25 6.50
C CYS A 164 12.16 0.46 6.93
N LEU A 165 13.27 1.15 7.12
CA LEU A 165 14.51 0.60 7.63
C LEU A 165 14.56 0.79 9.15
N LEU A 166 14.58 -0.32 9.89
CA LEU A 166 14.62 -0.30 11.34
C LEU A 166 16.00 0.16 11.86
N ASN A 167 16.02 1.15 12.75
CA ASN A 167 17.26 1.61 13.38
C ASN A 167 17.80 0.61 14.41
N ASP A 168 19.02 0.89 14.88
CA ASP A 168 19.65 0.14 15.96
C ASP A 168 18.78 0.14 17.24
N ALA A 169 18.48 -1.06 17.72
CA ALA A 169 17.68 -1.36 18.90
C ALA A 169 18.51 -2.00 20.03
N THR A 170 19.85 -2.01 19.94
CA THR A 170 20.73 -2.60 20.97
C THR A 170 20.56 -1.96 22.35
N GLY A 171 20.31 -0.66 22.41
CA GLY A 171 19.97 0.05 23.65
C GLY A 171 18.54 -0.20 24.17
N TYR A 172 17.68 -0.83 23.36
CA TYR A 172 16.28 -1.09 23.69
C TYR A 172 16.13 -2.50 24.28
N ARG A 173 15.91 -2.57 25.60
CA ARG A 173 15.88 -3.83 26.36
C ARG A 173 14.62 -4.67 26.17
N VAL A 174 13.61 -4.13 25.49
CA VAL A 174 12.35 -4.82 25.25
C VAL A 174 12.55 -5.85 24.12
N GLN A 175 12.01 -7.05 24.30
CA GLN A 175 12.08 -8.11 23.29
C GLN A 175 10.98 -7.99 22.24
N GLU A 176 9.77 -7.60 22.65
CA GLU A 176 8.61 -7.49 21.76
C GLU A 176 8.01 -6.09 21.83
N ALA A 177 7.84 -5.46 20.66
CA ALA A 177 7.22 -4.15 20.58
C ALA A 177 6.25 -4.08 19.41
N ASN A 178 5.07 -3.51 19.63
CA ASN A 178 4.17 -3.18 18.53
C ASN A 178 4.78 -2.08 17.65
N VAL A 179 4.54 -2.21 16.36
CA VAL A 179 4.83 -1.18 15.38
C VAL A 179 3.76 -0.11 15.51
N GLU A 180 4.18 1.12 15.69
CA GLU A 180 3.32 2.29 15.71
C GLU A 180 3.54 3.10 14.43
N VAL A 181 2.44 3.51 13.81
CA VAL A 181 2.42 4.43 12.67
C VAL A 181 1.57 5.63 13.04
N CYS A 182 2.18 6.81 13.05
CA CYS A 182 1.50 8.10 13.12
C CYS A 182 1.47 8.74 11.74
N VAL A 183 0.29 9.18 11.30
CA VAL A 183 0.14 9.89 10.02
C VAL A 183 0.20 11.39 10.33
N ARG A 184 1.27 12.11 10.00
CA ARG A 184 1.60 13.52 10.34
C ARG A 184 1.84 13.77 11.83
N ASP A 185 0.80 13.64 12.63
CA ASP A 185 0.84 13.76 14.08
C ASP A 185 0.35 12.47 14.75
N CYS A 186 0.72 12.27 16.01
CA CYS A 186 0.38 11.07 16.78
C CYS A 186 -0.90 11.25 17.61
N LEU A 187 -1.88 12.02 17.12
CA LEU A 187 -3.20 12.09 17.76
C LEU A 187 -3.91 10.73 17.66
N ALA A 188 -4.85 10.47 18.57
CA ALA A 188 -5.51 9.17 18.70
C ALA A 188 -6.15 8.68 17.38
N ASP A 189 -6.83 9.57 16.65
CA ASP A 189 -7.52 9.23 15.40
C ASP A 189 -6.58 9.02 14.20
N TYR A 190 -5.29 9.26 14.36
CA TYR A 190 -4.30 9.18 13.28
C TYR A 190 -3.09 8.33 13.64
N ARG A 191 -3.29 7.46 14.63
CA ARG A 191 -2.29 6.54 15.15
C ARG A 191 -2.79 5.11 14.96
N ALA A 192 -1.95 4.27 14.37
CA ALA A 192 -2.18 2.84 14.26
C ALA A 192 -1.15 2.08 15.10
N LEU A 193 -1.59 0.99 15.70
CA LEU A 193 -0.73 0.00 16.33
C LEU A 193 -0.88 -1.34 15.61
N SER A 194 0.22 -2.06 15.47
CA SER A 194 0.18 -3.37 14.83
C SER A 194 -0.60 -4.37 15.68
N PRO A 195 -1.38 -5.27 15.06
CA PRO A 195 -2.16 -6.28 15.78
C PRO A 195 -1.27 -7.32 16.47
N ARG A 196 -0.04 -7.50 15.99
CA ARG A 196 0.99 -8.37 16.57
C ARG A 196 2.26 -7.57 16.84
N ALA A 197 2.97 -7.93 17.90
CA ALA A 197 4.28 -7.34 18.20
C ALA A 197 5.34 -7.86 17.23
N PHE A 198 6.34 -7.02 16.95
CA PHE A 198 7.58 -7.40 16.30
C PHE A 198 8.56 -7.89 17.37
N THR A 199 9.29 -8.98 17.09
CA THR A 199 10.22 -9.58 18.04
C THR A 199 11.68 -9.30 17.66
N PHE A 200 12.40 -8.66 18.57
CA PHE A 200 13.84 -8.45 18.48
C PHE A 200 14.58 -9.72 18.92
N VAL A 201 15.37 -10.28 18.01
CA VAL A 201 16.14 -11.51 18.21
C VAL A 201 17.63 -11.29 17.95
N THR A 202 18.46 -12.24 18.38
CA THR A 202 19.90 -12.27 18.05
C THR A 202 20.16 -13.58 17.31
N PRO A 203 20.25 -13.56 15.97
CA PRO A 203 20.57 -14.76 15.19
C PRO A 203 21.94 -15.29 15.53
N PHE A 204 22.06 -16.62 15.65
CA PHE A 204 23.35 -17.28 15.81
C PHE A 204 23.32 -18.63 15.08
N PHE A 205 24.47 -19.03 14.53
CA PHE A 205 24.65 -20.36 13.96
C PHE A 205 25.55 -21.20 14.86
N THR A 206 25.33 -22.51 14.86
CA THR A 206 26.05 -23.46 15.70
C THR A 206 26.89 -24.41 14.86
N ARG A 207 26.50 -24.67 13.60
CA ARG A 207 27.13 -25.68 12.77
C ARG A 207 26.99 -25.36 11.27
N VAL A 208 27.98 -25.79 10.50
CA VAL A 208 27.98 -25.72 9.02
C VAL A 208 28.25 -27.11 8.46
N LEU A 209 27.45 -27.55 7.48
CA LEU A 209 27.52 -28.88 6.89
C LEU A 209 27.47 -28.84 5.35
N PRO A 210 28.44 -29.45 4.63
CA PRO A 210 29.66 -30.03 5.17
C PRO A 210 30.62 -28.95 5.68
N ALA A 211 31.49 -29.30 6.63
CA ALA A 211 32.52 -28.38 7.16
C ALA A 211 33.75 -28.25 6.22
N GLN A 212 33.78 -29.04 5.14
CA GLN A 212 34.86 -29.09 4.17
C GLN A 212 34.27 -29.20 2.75
N GLY A 213 34.98 -28.67 1.77
CA GLY A 213 34.62 -28.75 0.35
C GLY A 213 35.83 -28.46 -0.54
N PRO A 214 35.78 -28.79 -1.84
CA PRO A 214 36.85 -28.51 -2.78
C PRO A 214 37.11 -27.01 -2.93
N LEU A 215 38.39 -26.65 -3.15
CA LEU A 215 38.81 -25.26 -3.40
C LEU A 215 38.06 -24.62 -4.57
N SER A 216 37.68 -25.42 -5.57
CA SER A 216 36.90 -24.99 -6.74
C SER A 216 35.48 -24.48 -6.40
N GLY A 217 34.99 -24.71 -5.18
CA GLY A 217 33.66 -24.26 -4.74
C GLY A 217 32.52 -25.18 -5.17
N GLY A 218 31.33 -24.62 -5.34
CA GLY A 218 30.12 -25.38 -5.74
C GLY A 218 29.53 -26.30 -4.67
N THR A 219 30.06 -26.26 -3.44
CA THR A 219 29.57 -27.08 -2.33
C THR A 219 28.29 -26.49 -1.77
N ARG A 220 27.21 -27.29 -1.75
CA ARG A 220 25.98 -26.91 -1.04
C ARG A 220 26.24 -27.01 0.47
N ILE A 221 26.24 -25.88 1.15
CA ILE A 221 26.35 -25.82 2.60
C ILE A 221 24.97 -25.63 3.25
N THR A 222 24.81 -26.23 4.41
CA THR A 222 23.69 -26.07 5.33
C THR A 222 24.22 -25.42 6.59
N ILE A 223 23.64 -24.29 6.98
CA ILE A 223 23.98 -23.57 8.21
C ILE A 223 22.85 -23.84 9.21
N GLU A 224 23.19 -24.47 10.33
CA GLU A 224 22.26 -24.74 11.43
C GLU A 224 22.45 -23.69 12.52
N GLY A 225 21.35 -23.28 13.16
CA GLY A 225 21.36 -22.21 14.12
C GLY A 225 19.98 -21.86 14.63
N ASN A 226 19.88 -20.74 15.33
CA ASN A 226 18.64 -20.19 15.82
C ASN A 226 18.39 -18.80 15.25
N HIS A 227 17.11 -18.49 15.01
CA HIS A 227 16.64 -17.22 14.44
C HIS A 227 17.31 -16.81 13.12
N LEU A 228 17.80 -17.77 12.33
CA LEU A 228 18.44 -17.52 11.03
C LEU A 228 17.46 -16.99 9.97
N ASN A 229 16.16 -17.01 10.25
CA ASN A 229 15.08 -16.46 9.43
C ASN A 229 14.74 -14.99 9.77
N ALA A 230 15.47 -14.36 10.69
CA ALA A 230 15.19 -13.00 11.13
C ALA A 230 15.65 -11.95 10.10
N GLY A 231 14.93 -10.82 10.06
CA GLY A 231 15.27 -9.71 9.19
C GLY A 231 14.78 -9.89 7.75
N SER A 232 15.26 -9.03 6.86
CA SER A 232 14.74 -8.88 5.48
C SER A 232 15.69 -9.41 4.40
N SER A 233 16.99 -9.45 4.69
CA SER A 233 18.03 -9.87 3.74
C SER A 233 19.08 -10.70 4.43
N VAL A 234 19.64 -11.66 3.70
CA VAL A 234 20.71 -12.54 4.17
C VAL A 234 21.86 -12.50 3.17
N SER A 235 23.08 -12.39 3.68
CA SER A 235 24.30 -12.57 2.90
C SER A 235 25.25 -13.46 3.68
N VAL A 236 25.87 -14.41 2.99
CA VAL A 236 26.80 -15.36 3.57
C VAL A 236 28.11 -15.22 2.80
N ASN A 237 29.20 -14.93 3.49
CA ASN A 237 30.53 -14.81 2.88
C ASN A 237 31.44 -15.92 3.41
N ILE A 238 32.14 -16.61 2.51
CA ILE A 238 33.18 -17.59 2.85
C ILE A 238 34.52 -16.95 2.47
N GLY A 239 35.28 -16.50 3.48
CA GLY A 239 36.43 -15.64 3.26
C GLY A 239 36.01 -14.32 2.63
N ARG A 240 36.48 -14.03 1.40
CA ARG A 240 36.14 -12.83 0.62
C ARG A 240 35.08 -13.07 -0.46
N HIS A 241 34.53 -14.28 -0.54
CA HIS A 241 33.61 -14.67 -1.62
C HIS A 241 32.18 -14.79 -1.11
N LEU A 242 31.25 -14.21 -1.85
CA LEU A 242 29.81 -14.33 -1.60
C LEU A 242 29.35 -15.76 -1.91
N CYS A 243 28.67 -16.38 -0.96
CA CYS A 243 27.97 -17.64 -1.16
C CYS A 243 26.59 -17.36 -1.76
N HIS A 244 26.29 -17.99 -2.90
CA HIS A 244 24.98 -17.85 -3.54
C HIS A 244 23.91 -18.58 -2.72
N PHE A 245 22.99 -17.79 -2.16
CA PHE A 245 21.84 -18.32 -1.45
C PHE A 245 20.87 -18.98 -2.43
N LYS A 246 20.53 -20.25 -2.17
CA LYS A 246 19.42 -20.95 -2.84
C LYS A 246 18.35 -21.25 -1.81
N LYS A 247 17.15 -20.70 -2.04
CA LYS A 247 15.96 -20.96 -1.23
C LYS A 247 15.43 -22.36 -1.49
#